data_AF-A0A7V6GWS8-F1
#
_entry.id   AF-A0A7V6GWS8-F1
#
_cell.length_a   1.000
_cell.length_b   1.000
_cell.length_c   1.000
_cell.angle_alpha   90.00
_cell.angle_beta   90.00
_cell.angle_gamma   90.00
#
_symmetry.space_group_name_H-M   'P 1'
#
loop_
_entity.id
_entity.type
_entity.pdbx_description
1 polymer ?
#
loop_
_entity_poly.entity_id
_entity_poly.type
_entity_poly.pdbx_seq_one_letter_code
_entity_poly.pdbx_strand_id
1 'polypeptide(L)'
;MYEKNIKEMIEMSRKVGSMPDYTQGGGGNTSVKLDDELMAVKASGCRLCDITATDGYVVVDYKSVRHYFDTVNLSEKRDFYKESSQFVKDNMVKLEGLNDGRPSIEAGFHSLLEKYVIHTHSVYSNLLCCSRQGESIAKQLFEKSPYRYLWLPYIAPGFYLTLEIQKKIKTMGCIPSVIFMGSHGVIITGKTMAEAEKINEYVSDRIKERLNITKPYGNVAVKQLSEGVYQSDTPRLISYLKGKDYTDEWFDSNILYPDQAAYLLGAITTRGEEKKARINLKTGITRYHVSYKEALTLEESICAFLFIMDQACKNNLDIYTMEDEDIAFIMGWEGEAYRKAMLNKK
;
A
#
# COMPACT_ATOMS: atom_id res chain seq x y z
N MET A 1 1.90 27.94 -11.76
CA MET A 1 3.18 27.67 -11.05
C MET A 1 3.25 26.16 -10.82
N TYR A 2 4.43 25.52 -10.98
CA TYR A 2 4.64 24.06 -10.82
C TYR A 2 3.97 23.08 -11.80
N GLU A 3 3.39 23.55 -12.92
CA GLU A 3 2.64 22.72 -13.88
C GLU A 3 3.40 21.46 -14.34
N LYS A 4 4.71 21.59 -14.62
CA LYS A 4 5.54 20.47 -15.05
C LYS A 4 5.59 19.36 -13.99
N ASN A 5 5.90 19.70 -12.73
CA ASN A 5 6.08 18.71 -11.66
C ASN A 5 4.75 18.05 -11.29
N ILE A 6 3.65 18.81 -11.29
CA ILE A 6 2.31 18.27 -11.07
C ILE A 6 1.94 17.30 -12.19
N LYS A 7 2.18 17.66 -13.46
CA LYS A 7 1.94 16.78 -14.60
C LYS A 7 2.73 15.47 -14.49
N GLU A 8 4.02 15.55 -14.17
CA GLU A 8 4.87 14.37 -13.96
C GLU A 8 4.34 13.51 -12.78
N MET A 9 3.93 14.11 -11.66
CA MET A 9 3.33 13.35 -10.56
C MET A 9 2.05 12.63 -11.00
N ILE A 10 1.17 13.29 -11.76
CA ILE A 10 -0.06 12.67 -12.27
C ILE A 10 0.26 11.49 -13.19
N GLU A 11 1.20 11.66 -14.13
CA GLU A 11 1.65 10.61 -15.04
C GLU A 11 2.20 9.40 -14.27
N MET A 12 3.14 9.65 -13.34
CA MET A 12 3.73 8.64 -12.47
C MET A 12 2.67 7.90 -11.64
N SER A 13 1.74 8.64 -11.04
CA SER A 13 0.67 8.10 -10.20
C SER A 13 -0.29 7.23 -11.00
N ARG A 14 -0.72 7.69 -12.17
CA ARG A 14 -1.61 6.92 -13.04
C ARG A 14 -0.94 5.67 -13.56
N LYS A 15 0.34 5.74 -13.93
CA LYS A 15 1.11 4.58 -14.38
C LYS A 15 1.11 3.46 -13.34
N VAL A 16 1.54 3.73 -12.10
CA VAL A 16 1.58 2.70 -11.04
C VAL A 16 0.22 2.39 -10.42
N GLY A 17 -0.73 3.33 -10.49
CA GLY A 17 -2.08 3.18 -9.96
C GLY A 17 -3.02 2.38 -10.85
N SER A 18 -2.71 2.29 -12.15
CA SER A 18 -3.47 1.46 -13.11
C SER A 18 -2.98 0.00 -13.17
N MET A 19 -1.95 -0.34 -12.38
CA MET A 19 -1.33 -1.66 -12.33
C MET A 19 -1.80 -2.41 -11.08
N PRO A 20 -2.72 -3.40 -11.19
CA PRO A 20 -3.30 -4.08 -10.04
C PRO A 20 -2.32 -5.04 -9.33
N ASP A 21 -1.14 -5.28 -9.89
CA ASP A 21 0.00 -5.94 -9.26
C ASP A 21 0.86 -4.98 -8.42
N TYR A 22 0.70 -3.66 -8.58
CA TYR A 22 1.40 -2.64 -7.79
C TYR A 22 0.51 -2.03 -6.71
N THR A 23 -0.71 -1.68 -7.07
CA THR A 23 -1.63 -0.95 -6.18
C THR A 23 -3.02 -1.56 -6.24
N GLN A 24 -3.65 -1.75 -5.07
CA GLN A 24 -5.03 -2.20 -4.96
C GLN A 24 -5.86 -1.13 -4.25
N GLY A 25 -7.09 -0.88 -4.72
CA GLY A 25 -7.96 0.08 -4.06
C GLY A 25 -7.33 1.48 -3.92
N GLY A 26 -7.48 2.05 -2.73
CA GLY A 26 -6.86 3.31 -2.33
C GLY A 26 -5.46 3.15 -1.75
N GLY A 27 -4.83 1.98 -1.88
CA GLY A 27 -3.48 1.69 -1.43
C GLY A 27 -2.40 2.51 -2.14
N GLY A 28 -1.19 2.48 -1.58
CA GLY A 28 -0.03 3.20 -2.10
C GLY A 28 -0.19 4.73 -2.16
N ASN A 29 0.92 5.43 -2.38
CA ASN A 29 0.93 6.87 -2.55
C ASN A 29 2.17 7.35 -3.30
N THR A 30 2.06 8.56 -3.85
CA THR A 30 3.11 9.21 -4.63
C THR A 30 3.27 10.64 -4.16
N SER A 31 4.46 11.19 -4.35
CA SER A 31 4.71 12.61 -4.15
C SER A 31 5.75 13.17 -5.11
N VAL A 32 5.71 14.50 -5.27
CA VAL A 32 6.76 15.29 -5.92
C VAL A 32 7.07 16.53 -5.09
N LYS A 33 8.35 16.81 -4.85
CA LYS A 33 8.79 18.12 -4.33
C LYS A 33 8.70 19.15 -5.45
N LEU A 34 7.87 20.16 -5.24
CA LEU A 34 7.61 21.24 -6.21
C LEU A 34 8.77 22.23 -6.24
N ASP A 35 9.33 22.50 -5.06
CA ASP A 35 10.52 23.32 -4.83
C ASP A 35 11.20 22.93 -3.49
N ASP A 36 11.92 23.85 -2.87
CA ASP A 36 12.65 23.66 -1.61
C ASP A 36 11.76 23.72 -0.35
N GLU A 37 10.45 23.96 -0.51
CA GLU A 37 9.49 24.14 0.59
C GLU A 37 8.23 23.28 0.41
N LEU A 38 7.67 23.22 -0.80
CA LEU A 38 6.39 22.60 -1.09
C LEU A 38 6.51 21.24 -1.75
N MET A 39 5.61 20.33 -1.38
CA MET A 39 5.48 19.00 -1.95
C MET A 39 4.01 18.71 -2.26
N ALA A 40 3.74 18.21 -3.45
CA ALA A 40 2.46 17.60 -3.78
C ALA A 40 2.49 16.12 -3.40
N VAL A 41 1.48 15.62 -2.71
CA VAL A 41 1.37 14.23 -2.24
C VAL A 41 -0.06 13.72 -2.39
N LYS A 42 -0.21 12.42 -2.70
CA LYS A 42 -1.54 11.80 -2.83
C LYS A 42 -2.43 12.11 -1.63
N ALA A 43 -3.69 12.45 -1.90
CA ALA A 43 -4.70 12.61 -0.88
C ALA A 43 -5.19 11.24 -0.35
N SER A 44 -5.52 11.18 0.92
CA SER A 44 -6.15 10.00 1.54
C SER A 44 -7.53 9.73 0.94
N GLY A 45 -7.88 8.45 0.74
CA GLY A 45 -9.17 8.02 0.18
C GLY A 45 -9.27 8.07 -1.35
N CYS A 46 -8.21 8.48 -2.06
CA CYS A 46 -8.16 8.52 -3.51
C CYS A 46 -7.31 7.36 -4.08
N ARG A 47 -7.70 6.85 -5.26
CA ARG A 47 -6.87 5.92 -6.04
C ARG A 47 -5.79 6.70 -6.78
N LEU A 48 -4.59 6.12 -6.92
CA LEU A 48 -3.49 6.74 -7.68
C LEU A 48 -3.86 6.98 -9.16
N CYS A 49 -4.66 6.09 -9.76
CA CYS A 49 -5.16 6.24 -11.13
C CYS A 49 -6.25 7.31 -11.31
N ASP A 50 -6.91 7.72 -10.22
CA ASP A 50 -7.98 8.73 -10.24
C ASP A 50 -7.44 10.17 -10.10
N ILE A 51 -6.14 10.36 -9.83
CA ILE A 51 -5.55 11.70 -9.66
C ILE A 51 -5.70 12.51 -10.96
N THR A 52 -6.06 13.78 -10.84
CA THR A 52 -6.20 14.75 -11.94
C THR A 52 -5.40 16.02 -11.64
N ALA A 53 -5.46 17.01 -12.54
CA ALA A 53 -4.82 18.31 -12.29
C ALA A 53 -5.43 19.06 -11.08
N THR A 54 -6.69 18.76 -10.76
CA THR A 54 -7.49 19.51 -9.78
C THR A 54 -7.95 18.65 -8.60
N ASP A 55 -7.59 17.37 -8.54
CA ASP A 55 -8.09 16.44 -7.51
C ASP A 55 -7.16 15.24 -7.30
N GLY A 56 -7.27 14.60 -6.13
CA GLY A 56 -6.54 13.37 -5.78
C GLY A 56 -5.17 13.59 -5.14
N TYR A 57 -4.75 14.85 -4.94
CA TYR A 57 -3.53 15.21 -4.24
C TYR A 57 -3.72 16.50 -3.42
N VAL A 58 -2.84 16.71 -2.46
CA VAL A 58 -2.74 17.95 -1.68
C VAL A 58 -1.32 18.50 -1.76
N VAL A 59 -1.16 19.79 -1.46
CA VAL A 59 0.15 20.43 -1.33
C VAL A 59 0.42 20.73 0.14
N VAL A 60 1.63 20.41 0.59
CA VAL A 60 2.08 20.60 1.98
C VAL A 60 3.45 21.28 2.00
N ASP A 61 3.68 22.11 3.02
CA ASP A 61 5.03 22.55 3.39
C ASP A 61 5.78 21.36 3.98
N TYR A 62 6.53 20.66 3.13
CA TYR A 62 7.26 19.47 3.56
C TYR A 62 8.49 19.81 4.39
N LYS A 63 8.98 21.06 4.33
CA LYS A 63 10.12 21.51 5.13
C LYS A 63 9.72 21.64 6.60
N SER A 64 8.55 22.21 6.86
CA SER A 64 7.96 22.23 8.21
C SER A 64 7.64 20.82 8.71
N VAL A 65 7.08 19.95 7.86
CA VAL A 65 6.86 18.52 8.21
C VAL A 65 8.18 17.82 8.55
N ARG A 66 9.23 18.00 7.75
CA ARG A 66 10.55 17.44 8.02
C ARG A 66 11.11 17.95 9.35
N HIS A 67 11.00 19.26 9.60
CA HIS A 67 11.46 19.90 10.83
C HIS A 67 10.76 19.34 12.07
N TYR A 68 9.45 19.06 11.98
CA TYR A 68 8.72 18.39 13.05
C TYR A 68 9.38 17.05 13.44
N PHE A 69 9.69 16.19 12.46
CA PHE A 69 10.35 14.91 12.73
C PHE A 69 11.80 15.08 13.23
N ASP A 70 12.49 16.15 12.88
CA ASP A 70 13.84 16.46 13.40
C ASP A 70 13.83 16.94 14.86
N THR A 71 12.72 17.51 15.34
CA THR A 71 12.64 18.18 16.65
C THR A 71 11.71 17.50 17.64
N VAL A 72 10.92 16.52 17.22
CA VAL A 72 9.96 15.83 18.08
C VAL A 72 10.62 15.19 19.29
N ASN A 73 10.10 15.49 20.48
CA ASN A 73 10.60 14.97 21.74
C ASN A 73 9.85 13.69 22.16
N LEU A 74 10.48 12.55 21.92
CA LEU A 74 9.91 11.23 22.24
C LEU A 74 9.80 10.92 23.74
N SER A 75 10.39 11.76 24.62
CA SER A 75 10.21 11.59 26.08
C SER A 75 8.81 11.99 26.56
N GLU A 76 8.05 12.71 25.74
CA GLU A 76 6.74 13.20 26.10
C GLU A 76 5.65 12.16 25.85
N LYS A 77 4.67 12.09 26.75
CA LYS A 77 3.54 11.17 26.63
C LYS A 77 2.43 11.80 25.80
N ARG A 78 2.46 11.55 24.49
CA ARG A 78 1.46 12.07 23.53
C ARG A 78 1.05 11.00 22.53
N ASP A 79 -0.08 11.22 21.87
CA ASP A 79 -0.47 10.46 20.69
C ASP A 79 0.23 11.05 19.45
N PHE A 80 1.48 10.62 19.23
CA PHE A 80 2.31 11.12 18.15
C PHE A 80 1.75 10.84 16.74
N TYR A 81 0.95 9.78 16.59
CA TYR A 81 0.32 9.47 15.33
C TYR A 81 -0.75 10.51 14.98
N LYS A 82 -1.65 10.79 15.92
CA LYS A 82 -2.66 11.84 15.73
C LYS A 82 -2.02 13.21 15.58
N GLU A 83 -1.03 13.52 16.41
CA GLU A 83 -0.32 14.80 16.38
C GLU A 83 0.38 15.03 15.03
N SER A 84 1.17 14.07 14.55
CA SER A 84 1.89 14.21 13.28
C SER A 84 0.94 14.30 12.09
N SER A 85 -0.14 13.50 12.06
CA SER A 85 -1.16 13.59 11.02
C SER A 85 -1.84 14.96 11.00
N GLN A 86 -2.16 15.50 12.18
CA GLN A 86 -2.73 16.84 12.32
C GLN A 86 -1.72 17.92 11.91
N PHE A 87 -0.45 17.78 12.29
CA PHE A 87 0.61 18.71 11.92
C PHE A 87 0.79 18.80 10.40
N VAL A 88 0.80 17.67 9.69
CA VAL A 88 0.85 17.66 8.22
C VAL A 88 -0.36 18.37 7.62
N LYS A 89 -1.56 18.14 8.18
CA LYS A 89 -2.79 18.78 7.73
C LYS A 89 -2.76 20.30 7.95
N ASP A 90 -2.24 20.77 9.08
CA ASP A 90 -2.13 22.20 9.40
C ASP A 90 -1.10 22.92 8.54
N ASN A 91 -0.13 22.18 7.98
CA ASN A 91 0.87 22.69 7.02
C ASN A 91 0.45 22.48 5.55
N MET A 92 -0.84 22.23 5.28
CA MET A 92 -1.36 22.23 3.91
C MET A 92 -1.37 23.63 3.33
N VAL A 93 -0.95 23.74 2.08
CA VAL A 93 -0.97 24.99 1.30
C VAL A 93 -2.05 24.87 0.23
N LYS A 94 -2.99 25.82 0.23
CA LYS A 94 -4.04 25.88 -0.80
C LYS A 94 -3.45 26.41 -2.10
N LEU A 95 -3.59 25.65 -3.17
CA LEU A 95 -3.35 26.12 -4.53
C LEU A 95 -4.68 26.40 -5.22
N GLU A 96 -4.73 27.49 -5.99
CA GLU A 96 -5.91 27.84 -6.78
C GLU A 96 -6.26 26.72 -7.76
N GLY A 97 -7.55 26.36 -7.81
CA GLY A 97 -8.06 25.30 -8.69
C GLY A 97 -7.85 23.86 -8.21
N LEU A 98 -7.19 23.65 -7.06
CA LEU A 98 -7.05 22.33 -6.44
C LEU A 98 -8.18 22.10 -5.40
N ASN A 99 -8.85 20.96 -5.50
CA ASN A 99 -9.90 20.56 -4.55
C ASN A 99 -9.33 20.31 -3.15
N ASP A 100 -10.15 20.55 -2.13
CA ASP A 100 -9.80 20.25 -0.75
C ASP A 100 -9.66 18.72 -0.56
N GLY A 101 -8.72 18.32 0.30
CA GLY A 101 -8.44 16.92 0.60
C GLY A 101 -7.77 16.76 1.96
N ARG A 102 -7.39 15.53 2.29
CA ARG A 102 -6.53 15.24 3.44
C ARG A 102 -5.23 14.60 2.94
N PRO A 103 -4.06 14.97 3.50
CA PRO A 103 -2.80 14.34 3.10
C PRO A 103 -2.82 12.85 3.43
N SER A 104 -2.00 12.08 2.71
CA SER A 104 -1.66 10.71 3.14
C SER A 104 -1.13 10.71 4.57
N ILE A 105 -1.50 9.72 5.38
CA ILE A 105 -0.93 9.49 6.72
C ILE A 105 0.59 9.26 6.67
N GLU A 106 1.09 8.92 5.48
CA GLU A 106 2.48 8.59 5.22
C GLU A 106 3.29 9.76 4.66
N ALA A 107 2.67 10.94 4.50
CA ALA A 107 3.33 12.15 4.00
C ALA A 107 4.61 12.52 4.78
N GLY A 108 4.72 12.06 6.04
CA GLY A 108 5.93 12.16 6.85
C GLY A 108 7.17 11.63 6.15
N PHE A 109 7.20 10.37 5.70
CA PHE A 109 8.40 9.85 5.04
C PHE A 109 8.62 10.48 3.67
N HIS A 110 7.57 10.88 2.94
CA HIS A 110 7.72 11.57 1.66
C HIS A 110 8.53 12.86 1.80
N SER A 111 8.36 13.55 2.94
CA SER A 111 9.12 14.76 3.27
C SER A 111 10.63 14.49 3.40
N LEU A 112 11.05 13.26 3.71
CA LEU A 112 12.46 12.90 3.99
C LEU A 112 13.23 12.45 2.74
N LEU A 113 12.53 11.95 1.72
CA LEU A 113 13.11 11.24 0.59
C LEU A 113 13.51 12.17 -0.57
N GLU A 114 13.88 11.60 -1.73
CA GLU A 114 14.24 12.38 -2.93
C GLU A 114 13.02 13.09 -3.54
N LYS A 115 13.22 13.79 -4.67
CA LYS A 115 12.21 14.63 -5.30
C LYS A 115 10.93 13.88 -5.68
N TYR A 116 11.05 12.68 -6.26
CA TYR A 116 9.91 11.85 -6.64
C TYR A 116 9.89 10.61 -5.75
N VAL A 117 8.70 10.26 -5.26
CA VAL A 117 8.49 9.09 -4.40
C VAL A 117 7.32 8.30 -4.94
N ILE A 118 7.52 6.98 -5.06
CA ILE A 118 6.52 5.98 -5.40
C ILE A 118 6.50 4.99 -4.25
N HIS A 119 5.38 4.92 -3.53
CA HIS A 119 5.12 3.87 -2.57
C HIS A 119 3.98 3.00 -3.08
N THR A 120 4.22 1.70 -3.17
CA THR A 120 3.25 0.71 -3.65
C THR A 120 3.20 -0.49 -2.72
N HIS A 121 2.08 -1.18 -2.75
CA HIS A 121 1.86 -2.49 -2.12
C HIS A 121 2.05 -3.60 -3.14
N SER A 122 3.12 -3.49 -3.93
CA SER A 122 3.38 -4.42 -5.02
C SER A 122 3.36 -5.86 -4.54
N VAL A 123 2.61 -6.71 -5.22
CA VAL A 123 2.53 -8.15 -4.91
C VAL A 123 3.91 -8.82 -4.98
N TYR A 124 4.82 -8.28 -5.80
CA TYR A 124 6.20 -8.77 -5.90
C TYR A 124 7.02 -8.36 -4.68
N SER A 125 6.96 -7.09 -4.28
CA SER A 125 7.65 -6.66 -3.06
C SER A 125 7.07 -7.33 -1.81
N ASN A 126 5.74 -7.46 -1.73
CA ASN A 126 5.08 -8.14 -0.61
C ASN A 126 5.31 -9.65 -0.57
N LEU A 127 5.68 -10.31 -1.68
CA LEU A 127 6.23 -11.66 -1.61
C LEU A 127 7.48 -11.74 -0.74
N LEU A 128 8.34 -10.72 -0.80
CA LEU A 128 9.47 -10.62 0.12
C LEU A 128 9.01 -10.14 1.49
N CYS A 129 8.31 -9.00 1.54
CA CYS A 129 7.97 -8.31 2.80
C CYS A 129 7.06 -9.14 3.72
N CYS A 130 6.27 -10.08 3.21
CA CYS A 130 5.41 -10.96 4.01
C CYS A 130 6.04 -12.35 4.27
N SER A 131 7.32 -12.56 3.92
CA SER A 131 8.02 -13.84 4.08
C SER A 131 9.19 -13.76 5.06
N ARG A 132 9.44 -14.84 5.81
CA ARG A 132 10.58 -14.93 6.75
C ARG A 132 11.92 -14.89 6.03
N GLN A 133 11.97 -15.35 4.79
CA GLN A 133 13.14 -15.34 3.92
C GLN A 133 13.35 -14.00 3.20
N GLY A 134 12.39 -13.08 3.28
CA GLY A 134 12.33 -11.85 2.48
C GLY A 134 13.58 -11.00 2.56
N GLU A 135 14.06 -10.70 3.77
CA GLU A 135 15.25 -9.88 3.99
C GLU A 135 16.50 -10.51 3.36
N SER A 136 16.67 -11.82 3.51
CA SER A 136 17.79 -12.56 2.94
C SER A 136 17.77 -12.53 1.41
N ILE A 137 16.58 -12.69 0.81
CA ILE A 137 16.40 -12.60 -0.64
C ILE A 137 16.65 -11.16 -1.13
N ALA A 138 16.11 -10.16 -0.44
CA ALA A 138 16.35 -8.75 -0.76
C ALA A 138 17.85 -8.42 -0.70
N LYS A 139 18.56 -8.91 0.31
CA LYS A 139 20.02 -8.78 0.40
C LYS A 139 20.73 -9.39 -0.80
N GLN A 140 20.41 -10.63 -1.17
CA GLN A 140 20.99 -11.30 -2.35
C GLN A 140 20.78 -10.49 -3.64
N LEU A 141 19.63 -9.84 -3.79
CA LEU A 141 19.27 -9.11 -5.00
C LEU A 141 19.85 -7.69 -5.05
N PHE A 142 19.87 -6.99 -3.92
CA PHE A 142 20.03 -5.54 -3.90
C PHE A 142 21.32 -5.04 -3.24
N GLU A 143 22.01 -5.86 -2.44
CA GLU A 143 23.26 -5.47 -1.75
C GLU A 143 24.38 -5.04 -2.72
N LYS A 144 24.44 -5.67 -3.90
CA LYS A 144 25.41 -5.35 -4.96
C LYS A 144 24.77 -4.68 -6.18
N SER A 145 23.53 -4.24 -6.05
CA SER A 145 22.83 -3.56 -7.15
C SER A 145 23.29 -2.10 -7.26
N PRO A 146 23.03 -1.42 -8.41
CA PRO A 146 23.38 0.00 -8.54
C PRO A 146 22.55 0.92 -7.63
N TYR A 147 21.48 0.41 -7.01
CA TYR A 147 20.60 1.17 -6.15
C TYR A 147 20.82 0.76 -4.69
N ARG A 148 21.04 1.74 -3.81
CA ARG A 148 21.11 1.46 -2.38
C ARG A 148 19.72 1.09 -1.89
N TYR A 149 19.63 0.00 -1.12
CA TYR A 149 18.39 -0.44 -0.52
C TYR A 149 18.45 -0.38 1.00
N LEU A 150 17.28 -0.28 1.61
CA LEU A 150 17.04 -0.40 3.05
C LEU A 150 15.96 -1.47 3.27
N TRP A 151 16.17 -2.32 4.26
CA TRP A 151 15.14 -3.22 4.78
C TRP A 151 14.69 -2.74 6.15
N LEU A 152 13.39 -2.69 6.36
CA LEU A 152 12.76 -2.42 7.65
C LEU A 152 11.88 -3.61 8.05
N PRO A 153 11.91 -4.04 9.32
CA PRO A 153 10.90 -4.95 9.84
C PRO A 153 9.52 -4.26 9.78
N TYR A 154 8.46 -5.00 10.10
CA TYR A 154 7.14 -4.39 10.22
C TYR A 154 7.18 -3.27 11.27
N ILE A 155 6.73 -2.09 10.84
CA ILE A 155 6.48 -0.92 11.68
C ILE A 155 5.19 -0.33 11.15
N ALA A 156 4.24 -0.07 12.05
CA ALA A 156 2.94 0.44 11.65
C ALA A 156 3.07 1.75 10.82
N PRO A 157 2.27 1.92 9.75
CA PRO A 157 2.33 3.09 8.88
C PRO A 157 2.16 4.41 9.65
N GLY A 158 2.89 5.45 9.23
CA GLY A 158 2.80 6.80 9.81
C GLY A 158 4.04 7.22 10.61
N PHE A 159 3.83 7.65 11.87
CA PHE A 159 4.83 8.39 12.66
C PHE A 159 6.12 7.61 12.93
N TYR A 160 6.02 6.43 13.57
CA TYR A 160 7.22 5.66 13.95
C TYR A 160 7.97 5.09 12.75
N LEU A 161 7.26 4.72 11.69
CA LEU A 161 7.87 4.33 10.42
C LEU A 161 8.70 5.49 9.83
N THR A 162 8.15 6.71 9.84
CA THR A 162 8.86 7.91 9.38
C THR A 162 10.14 8.15 10.18
N LEU A 163 10.10 8.02 11.51
CA LEU A 163 11.27 8.17 12.37
C LEU A 163 12.34 7.12 12.12
N GLU A 164 11.95 5.85 11.95
CA GLU A 164 12.93 4.80 11.68
C GLU A 164 13.58 4.99 10.30
N ILE A 165 12.82 5.41 9.28
CA ILE A 165 13.38 5.80 7.97
C ILE A 165 14.38 6.96 8.15
N GLN A 166 14.02 8.01 8.89
CA GLN A 166 14.90 9.15 9.13
C GLN A 166 16.21 8.75 9.81
N LYS A 167 16.12 7.91 10.85
CA LYS A 167 17.26 7.37 11.58
C LYS A 167 18.16 6.54 10.66
N LYS A 168 17.59 5.67 9.83
CA LYS A 168 18.36 4.85 8.88
C LYS A 168 19.06 5.69 7.82
N ILE A 169 18.40 6.72 7.28
CA ILE A 169 19.03 7.70 6.37
C ILE A 169 20.25 8.34 7.03
N LYS A 170 20.11 8.79 8.29
CA LYS A 170 21.21 9.39 9.07
C LYS A 170 22.36 8.38 9.27
N THR A 171 22.07 7.13 9.63
CA THR A 171 23.09 6.08 9.79
C THR A 171 23.78 5.69 8.49
N MET A 172 23.04 5.62 7.37
CA MET A 172 23.58 5.28 6.06
C MET A 172 24.38 6.42 5.41
N GLY A 173 24.20 7.66 5.89
CA GLY A 173 24.82 8.86 5.32
C GLY A 173 24.27 9.23 3.93
N CYS A 174 23.13 8.66 3.53
CA CYS A 174 22.48 8.91 2.25
C CYS A 174 21.01 8.47 2.28
N ILE A 175 20.21 8.98 1.34
CA ILE A 175 18.85 8.48 1.09
C ILE A 175 18.95 7.19 0.26
N PRO A 176 18.40 6.05 0.73
CA PRO A 176 18.31 4.83 -0.08
C PRO A 176 17.28 5.02 -1.20
N SER A 177 17.56 4.43 -2.37
CA SER A 177 16.66 4.47 -3.53
C SER A 177 15.48 3.51 -3.40
N VAL A 178 15.63 2.46 -2.61
CA VAL A 178 14.64 1.40 -2.39
C VAL A 178 14.51 1.14 -0.89
N ILE A 179 13.29 1.16 -0.35
CA ILE A 179 13.00 0.84 1.05
C ILE A 179 11.94 -0.25 1.08
N PHE A 180 12.30 -1.46 1.50
CA PHE A 180 11.35 -2.53 1.76
C PHE A 180 10.83 -2.42 3.20
N MET A 181 9.52 -2.59 3.36
CA MET A 181 8.83 -2.49 4.64
C MET A 181 8.08 -3.80 4.89
N GLY A 182 8.50 -4.55 5.91
CA GLY A 182 7.90 -5.83 6.29
C GLY A 182 6.39 -5.72 6.44
N SER A 183 5.65 -6.68 5.90
CA SER A 183 4.18 -6.73 5.88
C SER A 183 3.50 -5.42 5.45
N HIS A 184 4.08 -4.70 4.50
CA HIS A 184 3.57 -3.39 4.10
C HIS A 184 3.75 -3.15 2.60
N GLY A 185 4.99 -3.04 2.12
CA GLY A 185 5.25 -2.78 0.72
C GLY A 185 6.66 -2.27 0.44
N VAL A 186 6.78 -1.42 -0.57
CA VAL A 186 8.06 -0.82 -0.98
C VAL A 186 7.91 0.67 -1.22
N ILE A 187 8.95 1.44 -0.88
CA ILE A 187 9.11 2.83 -1.27
C ILE A 187 10.27 2.92 -2.25
N ILE A 188 10.05 3.58 -3.37
CA ILE A 188 11.02 3.90 -4.40
C ILE A 188 11.15 5.41 -4.46
N THR A 189 12.38 5.92 -4.52
CA THR A 189 12.61 7.35 -4.59
C THR A 189 13.77 7.71 -5.52
N GLY A 190 13.62 8.82 -6.25
CA GLY A 190 14.57 9.28 -7.23
C GLY A 190 14.53 10.80 -7.42
N LYS A 191 15.57 11.34 -8.05
CA LYS A 191 15.71 12.78 -8.33
C LYS A 191 14.84 13.20 -9.51
N THR A 192 14.49 12.26 -10.38
CA THR A 192 13.61 12.46 -11.53
C THR A 192 12.50 11.39 -11.56
N MET A 193 11.38 11.69 -12.20
CA MET A 193 10.29 10.73 -12.41
C MET A 193 10.80 9.47 -13.13
N ALA A 194 11.56 9.65 -14.22
CA ALA A 194 12.10 8.55 -15.01
C ALA A 194 13.03 7.63 -14.19
N GLU A 195 13.83 8.21 -13.28
CA GLU A 195 14.67 7.42 -12.37
C GLU A 195 13.82 6.61 -11.39
N ALA A 196 12.83 7.22 -10.75
CA ALA A 196 11.94 6.52 -9.81
C ALA A 196 11.17 5.38 -10.50
N GLU A 197 10.63 5.60 -11.70
CA GLU A 197 9.96 4.56 -12.47
C GLU A 197 10.91 3.42 -12.87
N LYS A 198 12.12 3.76 -13.35
CA LYS A 198 13.13 2.76 -13.72
C LYS A 198 13.54 1.90 -12.52
N ILE A 199 13.69 2.49 -11.34
CA ILE A 199 14.00 1.74 -10.11
C ILE A 199 12.83 0.82 -9.74
N ASN A 200 11.58 1.31 -9.82
CA ASN A 200 10.39 0.54 -9.49
C ASN A 200 10.22 -0.70 -10.40
N GLU A 201 10.42 -0.51 -11.71
CA GLU A 201 10.45 -1.60 -12.70
C GLU A 201 11.59 -2.58 -12.41
N TYR A 202 12.81 -2.08 -12.19
CA TYR A 202 13.99 -2.89 -11.86
C TYR A 202 13.75 -3.76 -10.61
N VAL A 203 13.21 -3.21 -9.54
CA VAL A 203 12.92 -3.96 -8.31
C VAL A 203 11.94 -5.09 -8.59
N SER A 204 10.84 -4.80 -9.30
CA SER A 204 9.83 -5.81 -9.65
C SER A 204 10.42 -6.92 -10.52
N ASP A 205 11.20 -6.55 -11.53
CA ASP A 205 11.80 -7.51 -12.47
C ASP A 205 12.80 -8.43 -11.77
N ARG A 206 13.67 -7.88 -10.92
CA ARG A 206 14.63 -8.68 -10.15
C ARG A 206 13.95 -9.67 -9.21
N ILE A 207 12.83 -9.31 -8.60
CA ILE A 207 12.06 -10.21 -7.74
C ILE A 207 11.37 -11.29 -8.58
N LYS A 208 10.72 -10.91 -9.68
CA LYS A 208 10.07 -11.87 -10.60
C LYS A 208 11.06 -12.89 -11.14
N GLU A 209 12.24 -12.45 -11.60
CA GLU A 209 13.31 -13.32 -12.07
C GLU A 209 13.79 -14.28 -10.96
N ARG A 210 14.01 -13.78 -9.75
CA ARG A 210 14.49 -14.58 -8.61
C ARG A 210 13.49 -15.65 -8.16
N LEU A 211 12.20 -15.39 -8.31
CA LEU A 211 11.10 -16.25 -7.88
C LEU A 211 10.42 -16.98 -9.06
N ASN A 212 11.06 -16.97 -10.25
CA ASN A 212 10.57 -17.60 -11.48
C ASN A 212 9.12 -17.24 -11.85
N ILE A 213 8.72 -15.98 -11.60
CA ILE A 213 7.39 -15.47 -11.91
C ILE A 213 7.38 -15.01 -13.36
N THR A 214 7.03 -15.93 -14.26
CA THR A 214 7.04 -15.71 -15.71
C THR A 214 5.68 -15.36 -16.29
N LYS A 215 4.59 -15.71 -15.58
CA LYS A 215 3.23 -15.42 -16.03
C LYS A 215 2.89 -13.96 -15.72
N PRO A 216 2.25 -13.23 -16.65
CA PRO A 216 1.76 -11.89 -16.37
C PRO A 216 0.71 -11.94 -15.25
N TYR A 217 0.66 -10.91 -14.43
CA TYR A 217 -0.37 -10.80 -13.37
C TYR A 217 -1.79 -10.77 -13.96
N GLY A 218 -1.94 -10.09 -15.11
CA GLY A 218 -3.19 -10.01 -15.86
C GLY A 218 -4.17 -8.98 -15.30
N ASN A 219 -5.22 -8.71 -16.07
CA ASN A 219 -6.24 -7.73 -15.71
C ASN A 219 -7.09 -8.22 -14.52
N VAL A 220 -7.60 -7.27 -13.75
CA VAL A 220 -8.59 -7.48 -12.69
C VAL A 220 -9.85 -6.77 -13.09
N ALA A 221 -10.99 -7.47 -13.07
CA ALA A 221 -12.25 -6.91 -13.51
C ALA A 221 -13.43 -7.49 -12.76
N VAL A 222 -14.50 -6.69 -12.71
CA VAL A 222 -15.81 -7.08 -12.21
C VAL A 222 -16.87 -6.72 -13.24
N LYS A 223 -17.87 -7.58 -13.40
CA LYS A 223 -19.00 -7.38 -14.30
C LYS A 223 -20.25 -7.05 -13.50
N GLN A 224 -20.98 -6.01 -13.91
CA GLN A 224 -22.25 -5.66 -13.29
C GLN A 224 -23.33 -6.70 -13.64
N LEU A 225 -24.07 -7.15 -12.63
CA LEU A 225 -25.27 -8.00 -12.79
C LEU A 225 -26.55 -7.18 -12.61
N SER A 226 -26.56 -6.30 -11.62
CA SER A 226 -27.62 -5.34 -11.35
C SER A 226 -27.05 -4.12 -10.61
N GLU A 227 -27.87 -3.13 -10.31
CA GLU A 227 -27.44 -2.02 -9.44
C GLU A 227 -26.95 -2.55 -8.09
N GLY A 228 -25.77 -2.09 -7.67
CA GLY A 228 -25.12 -2.52 -6.42
C GLY A 228 -24.66 -3.98 -6.37
N VAL A 229 -24.75 -4.74 -7.48
CA VAL A 229 -24.34 -6.15 -7.52
C VAL A 229 -23.41 -6.42 -8.69
N TYR A 230 -22.20 -6.87 -8.38
CA TYR A 230 -21.15 -7.19 -9.33
C TYR A 230 -20.67 -8.63 -9.15
N GLN A 231 -20.03 -9.18 -10.17
CA GLN A 231 -19.45 -10.51 -10.15
C GLN A 231 -17.99 -10.44 -10.62
N SER A 232 -17.13 -11.29 -10.06
CA SER A 232 -15.78 -11.48 -10.57
C SER A 232 -15.80 -11.79 -12.06
N ASP A 233 -15.00 -11.06 -12.81
CA ASP A 233 -14.72 -11.26 -14.23
C ASP A 233 -13.21 -11.44 -14.45
N THR A 234 -12.55 -12.06 -13.45
CA THR A 234 -11.10 -12.30 -13.45
C THR A 234 -10.85 -13.81 -13.58
N PRO A 235 -10.55 -14.33 -14.79
CA PRO A 235 -10.47 -15.78 -15.04
C PRO A 235 -9.49 -16.52 -14.12
N ARG A 236 -8.34 -15.92 -13.81
CA ARG A 236 -7.36 -16.54 -12.90
C ARG A 236 -7.88 -16.69 -11.48
N LEU A 237 -8.66 -15.72 -10.98
CA LEU A 237 -9.22 -15.76 -9.63
C LEU A 237 -10.28 -16.85 -9.55
N ILE A 238 -11.19 -16.86 -10.52
CA ILE A 238 -12.24 -17.88 -10.64
C ILE A 238 -11.61 -19.28 -10.69
N SER A 239 -10.59 -19.46 -11.53
CA SER A 239 -9.89 -20.75 -11.62
C SER A 239 -9.16 -21.12 -10.35
N TYR A 240 -8.59 -20.15 -9.61
CA TYR A 240 -7.84 -20.40 -8.39
C TYR A 240 -8.76 -20.82 -7.23
N LEU A 241 -9.89 -20.14 -7.06
CA LEU A 241 -10.84 -20.38 -5.98
C LEU A 241 -11.67 -21.67 -6.16
N LYS A 242 -11.88 -22.10 -7.42
CA LYS A 242 -12.70 -23.26 -7.73
C LYS A 242 -12.13 -24.54 -7.09
N GLY A 243 -12.93 -25.19 -6.26
CA GLY A 243 -12.59 -26.43 -5.56
C GLY A 243 -11.68 -26.25 -4.34
N LYS A 244 -11.41 -25.01 -3.91
CA LYS A 244 -10.72 -24.75 -2.64
C LYS A 244 -11.66 -24.99 -1.46
N ASP A 245 -11.07 -25.22 -0.29
CA ASP A 245 -11.79 -25.47 0.97
C ASP A 245 -11.47 -24.36 1.99
N TYR A 246 -11.54 -23.11 1.52
CA TYR A 246 -11.34 -21.94 2.38
C TYR A 246 -12.60 -21.63 3.17
N THR A 247 -12.43 -21.10 4.37
CA THR A 247 -13.53 -20.58 5.19
C THR A 247 -13.41 -19.08 5.39
N ASP A 248 -14.47 -18.46 5.89
CA ASP A 248 -14.47 -17.06 6.32
C ASP A 248 -13.33 -16.81 7.33
N GLU A 249 -13.19 -17.70 8.31
CA GLU A 249 -12.14 -17.61 9.33
C GLU A 249 -10.74 -17.75 8.73
N TRP A 250 -10.57 -18.52 7.65
CA TRP A 250 -9.29 -18.63 6.96
C TRP A 250 -8.89 -17.28 6.34
N PHE A 251 -9.81 -16.57 5.68
CA PHE A 251 -9.51 -15.24 5.13
C PHE A 251 -9.17 -14.24 6.23
N ASP A 252 -9.93 -14.24 7.33
CA ASP A 252 -9.75 -13.30 8.43
C ASP A 252 -8.50 -13.58 9.28
N SER A 253 -7.97 -14.81 9.25
CA SER A 253 -6.76 -15.20 10.00
C SER A 253 -5.48 -15.12 9.16
N ASN A 254 -5.57 -14.88 7.85
CA ASN A 254 -4.42 -14.83 6.94
C ASN A 254 -4.17 -13.41 6.42
N ILE A 255 -4.16 -12.42 7.31
CA ILE A 255 -3.87 -11.02 6.99
C ILE A 255 -2.36 -10.82 6.84
N LEU A 256 -1.91 -10.39 5.66
CA LEU A 256 -0.48 -10.27 5.34
C LEU A 256 0.06 -8.83 5.45
N TYR A 257 -0.79 -7.83 5.20
CA TYR A 257 -0.43 -6.40 5.17
C TYR A 257 -1.66 -5.50 5.43
N PRO A 258 -1.47 -4.22 5.83
CA PRO A 258 -2.54 -3.32 6.28
C PRO A 258 -3.73 -3.17 5.34
N ASP A 259 -3.50 -2.90 4.05
CA ASP A 259 -4.60 -2.70 3.09
C ASP A 259 -5.49 -3.94 2.93
N GLN A 260 -4.89 -5.13 3.01
CA GLN A 260 -5.67 -6.38 3.01
C GLN A 260 -6.63 -6.39 4.20
N ALA A 261 -6.17 -6.00 5.39
CA ALA A 261 -7.00 -5.92 6.58
C ALA A 261 -8.14 -4.91 6.38
N ALA A 262 -7.83 -3.70 5.92
CA ALA A 262 -8.79 -2.62 5.70
C ALA A 262 -9.94 -3.02 4.75
N TYR A 263 -9.62 -3.78 3.69
CA TYR A 263 -10.61 -4.14 2.67
C TYR A 263 -11.28 -5.50 2.89
N LEU A 264 -10.55 -6.51 3.37
CA LEU A 264 -11.04 -7.90 3.37
C LEU A 264 -11.50 -8.40 4.73
N LEU A 265 -11.00 -7.84 5.84
CA LEU A 265 -11.29 -8.36 7.18
C LEU A 265 -12.80 -8.29 7.46
N GLY A 266 -13.43 -9.43 7.69
CA GLY A 266 -14.88 -9.55 7.91
C GLY A 266 -15.74 -9.26 6.67
N ALA A 267 -15.15 -9.04 5.49
CA ALA A 267 -15.87 -8.69 4.27
C ALA A 267 -16.22 -9.91 3.39
N ILE A 268 -15.54 -11.04 3.59
CA ILE A 268 -15.65 -12.24 2.76
C ILE A 268 -16.50 -13.31 3.46
N THR A 269 -17.40 -13.94 2.69
CA THR A 269 -18.04 -15.20 3.09
C THR A 269 -18.00 -16.28 2.02
N THR A 270 -17.91 -17.52 2.48
CA THR A 270 -17.97 -18.77 1.71
C THR A 270 -19.24 -19.58 1.99
N ARG A 271 -20.02 -19.18 3.02
CA ARG A 271 -21.20 -19.91 3.54
C ARG A 271 -22.55 -19.35 3.07
N GLY A 272 -22.54 -18.28 2.27
CA GLY A 272 -23.76 -17.66 1.73
C GLY A 272 -24.40 -16.59 2.63
N GLU A 273 -23.67 -16.14 3.66
CA GLU A 273 -24.10 -15.05 4.55
C GLU A 273 -24.17 -13.70 3.82
N GLU A 274 -24.80 -12.71 4.45
CA GLU A 274 -24.85 -11.34 3.92
C GLU A 274 -23.57 -10.56 4.23
N LYS A 275 -22.51 -10.86 3.49
CA LYS A 275 -21.28 -10.06 3.46
C LYS A 275 -21.05 -9.39 2.10
N LYS A 276 -20.10 -8.46 2.06
CA LYS A 276 -19.75 -7.66 0.87
C LYS A 276 -19.30 -8.54 -0.29
N ALA A 277 -18.42 -9.52 -0.05
CA ALA A 277 -17.91 -10.46 -1.04
C ALA A 277 -18.34 -11.90 -0.70
N ARG A 278 -19.11 -12.52 -1.60
CA ARG A 278 -19.65 -13.88 -1.43
C ARG A 278 -18.99 -14.80 -2.44
N ILE A 279 -18.12 -15.68 -1.96
CA ILE A 279 -17.35 -16.60 -2.78
C ILE A 279 -18.06 -17.95 -2.85
N ASN A 280 -18.44 -18.39 -4.05
CA ASN A 280 -18.88 -19.75 -4.27
C ASN A 280 -17.67 -20.62 -4.64
N LEU A 281 -17.12 -21.36 -3.69
CA LEU A 281 -15.93 -22.19 -3.91
C LEU A 281 -16.18 -23.37 -4.86
N LYS A 282 -17.43 -23.82 -5.08
CA LYS A 282 -17.73 -24.87 -6.07
C LYS A 282 -17.52 -24.36 -7.51
N THR A 283 -17.83 -23.09 -7.76
CA THR A 283 -17.69 -22.48 -9.09
C THR A 283 -16.44 -21.61 -9.22
N GLY A 284 -15.88 -21.16 -8.09
CA GLY A 284 -14.82 -20.15 -8.00
C GLY A 284 -15.32 -18.71 -8.15
N ILE A 285 -16.62 -18.50 -8.38
CA ILE A 285 -17.18 -17.17 -8.66
C ILE A 285 -17.39 -16.39 -7.37
N THR A 286 -16.88 -15.17 -7.33
CA THR A 286 -17.18 -14.18 -6.28
C THR A 286 -18.27 -13.22 -6.73
N ARG A 287 -19.25 -12.93 -5.86
CA ARG A 287 -20.23 -11.87 -6.04
C ARG A 287 -20.05 -10.77 -5.01
N TYR A 288 -20.18 -9.52 -5.44
CA TYR A 288 -19.98 -8.33 -4.64
C TYR A 288 -21.30 -7.56 -4.52
N HIS A 289 -21.69 -7.20 -3.30
CA HIS A 289 -22.93 -6.48 -2.99
C HIS A 289 -22.60 -5.06 -2.49
N VAL A 290 -21.97 -4.28 -3.36
CA VAL A 290 -21.37 -2.96 -3.05
C VAL A 290 -21.34 -2.09 -4.31
N SER A 291 -20.84 -0.85 -4.20
CA SER A 291 -20.59 0.01 -5.36
C SER A 291 -19.54 -0.59 -6.32
N TYR A 292 -19.50 -0.13 -7.58
CA TYR A 292 -18.50 -0.60 -8.56
C TYR A 292 -17.06 -0.43 -8.05
N LYS A 293 -16.73 0.76 -7.52
CA LYS A 293 -15.37 1.07 -7.04
C LYS A 293 -14.96 0.13 -5.89
N GLU A 294 -15.89 -0.16 -4.98
CA GLU A 294 -15.64 -1.05 -3.85
C GLU A 294 -15.57 -2.52 -4.29
N ALA A 295 -16.41 -2.97 -5.24
CA ALA A 295 -16.32 -4.30 -5.82
C ALA A 295 -14.96 -4.53 -6.48
N LEU A 296 -14.48 -3.54 -7.25
CA LEU A 296 -13.15 -3.60 -7.87
C LEU A 296 -12.03 -3.62 -6.82
N THR A 297 -12.12 -2.81 -5.75
CA THR A 297 -11.16 -2.84 -4.63
C THR A 297 -11.09 -4.23 -3.98
N LEU A 298 -12.24 -4.85 -3.71
CA LEU A 298 -12.32 -6.18 -3.12
C LEU A 298 -11.74 -7.25 -4.06
N GLU A 299 -12.06 -7.20 -5.35
CA GLU A 299 -11.50 -8.09 -6.36
C GLU A 299 -9.97 -7.95 -6.47
N GLU A 300 -9.45 -6.73 -6.55
CA GLU A 300 -8.01 -6.42 -6.57
C GLU A 300 -7.31 -6.96 -5.32
N SER A 301 -7.88 -6.72 -4.15
CA SER A 301 -7.31 -7.13 -2.86
C SER A 301 -7.30 -8.65 -2.70
N ILE A 302 -8.38 -9.35 -3.08
CA ILE A 302 -8.42 -10.82 -3.08
C ILE A 302 -7.38 -11.38 -4.06
N CYS A 303 -7.28 -10.81 -5.27
CA CYS A 303 -6.29 -11.23 -6.25
C CYS A 303 -4.86 -11.07 -5.73
N ALA A 304 -4.54 -9.93 -5.12
CA ALA A 304 -3.20 -9.63 -4.62
C ALA A 304 -2.80 -10.57 -3.47
N PHE A 305 -3.68 -10.70 -2.48
CA PHE A 305 -3.49 -11.62 -1.35
C PHE A 305 -3.27 -13.07 -1.82
N LEU A 306 -4.16 -13.60 -2.65
CA LEU A 306 -4.07 -14.98 -3.11
C LEU A 306 -2.88 -15.20 -4.05
N PHE A 307 -2.48 -14.19 -4.83
CA PHE A 307 -1.27 -14.26 -5.63
C PHE A 307 -0.03 -14.40 -4.75
N ILE A 308 0.09 -13.60 -3.68
CA ILE A 308 1.21 -13.68 -2.74
C ILE A 308 1.25 -15.07 -2.09
N MET A 309 0.12 -15.57 -1.58
CA MET A 309 0.05 -16.90 -0.95
C MET A 309 0.44 -18.03 -1.92
N ASP A 310 -0.07 -18.00 -3.15
CA ASP A 310 0.20 -19.01 -4.18
C ASP A 310 1.67 -19.00 -4.63
N GLN A 311 2.22 -17.80 -4.90
CA GLN A 311 3.61 -17.68 -5.34
C GLN A 311 4.60 -18.00 -4.22
N ALA A 312 4.27 -17.67 -2.97
CA ALA A 312 5.07 -18.06 -1.82
C ALA A 312 5.12 -19.57 -1.65
N CYS A 313 3.97 -20.24 -1.73
CA CYS A 313 3.90 -21.70 -1.71
C CYS A 313 4.74 -22.34 -2.82
N LYS A 314 4.61 -21.86 -4.07
CA LYS A 314 5.40 -22.34 -5.22
C LYS A 314 6.90 -22.16 -5.08
N ASN A 315 7.33 -21.15 -4.33
CA ASN A 315 8.74 -20.83 -4.11
C ASN A 315 9.27 -21.28 -2.74
N ASN A 316 8.49 -22.05 -1.98
CA ASN A 316 8.83 -22.50 -0.62
C ASN A 316 9.22 -21.33 0.30
N LEU A 317 8.45 -20.24 0.26
CA LEU A 317 8.61 -19.10 1.16
C LEU A 317 7.65 -19.26 2.35
N ASP A 318 8.18 -19.10 3.56
CA ASP A 318 7.38 -19.14 4.78
C ASP A 318 6.74 -17.78 5.01
N ILE A 319 5.45 -17.70 4.69
CA ILE A 319 4.64 -16.51 4.94
C ILE A 319 4.34 -16.39 6.43
N TYR A 320 4.36 -15.16 6.92
CA TYR A 320 3.85 -14.82 8.24
C TYR A 320 2.71 -13.81 8.11
N THR A 321 1.76 -13.91 9.03
CA THR A 321 0.60 -13.02 9.13
C THR A 321 0.90 -11.89 10.11
N MET A 322 0.16 -10.80 10.00
CA MET A 322 0.20 -9.72 10.98
C MET A 322 -0.30 -10.21 12.34
N GLU A 323 0.24 -9.64 13.41
CA GLU A 323 -0.23 -9.92 14.77
C GLU A 323 -1.57 -9.22 15.03
N ASP A 324 -2.38 -9.78 15.93
CA ASP A 324 -3.69 -9.23 16.28
C ASP A 324 -3.60 -7.77 16.77
N GLU A 325 -2.54 -7.42 17.51
CA GLU A 325 -2.32 -6.05 18.00
C GLU A 325 -2.07 -5.05 16.87
N ASP A 326 -1.37 -5.47 15.81
CA ASP A 326 -1.08 -4.64 14.64
C ASP A 326 -2.35 -4.44 13.81
N ILE A 327 -3.13 -5.50 13.61
CA ILE A 327 -4.45 -5.43 12.98
C ILE A 327 -5.36 -4.52 13.81
N ALA A 328 -5.37 -4.66 15.14
CA ALA A 328 -6.14 -3.82 16.04
C ALA A 328 -5.78 -2.34 15.92
N PHE A 329 -4.48 -2.06 15.79
CA PHE A 329 -3.98 -0.70 15.63
C PHE A 329 -4.48 -0.08 14.32
N ILE A 330 -4.36 -0.81 13.21
CA ILE A 330 -4.82 -0.39 11.88
C ILE A 330 -6.34 -0.20 11.86
N MET A 331 -7.08 -1.19 12.33
CA MET A 331 -8.54 -1.13 12.40
C MET A 331 -9.01 -0.09 13.42
N GLY A 332 -8.21 0.21 14.46
CA GLY A 332 -8.54 1.22 15.47
C GLY A 332 -8.53 2.65 14.92
N TRP A 333 -7.81 2.89 13.82
CA TRP A 333 -7.86 4.14 13.05
C TRP A 333 -9.08 4.22 12.12
N GLU A 334 -9.65 3.08 11.72
CA GLU A 334 -10.79 3.00 10.79
C GLU A 334 -12.11 2.48 11.41
N GLY A 335 -12.14 2.03 12.67
CA GLY A 335 -13.26 1.27 13.19
C GLY A 335 -13.30 1.02 14.70
N GLU A 336 -14.35 1.53 15.34
CA GLU A 336 -14.78 1.21 16.71
C GLU A 336 -15.33 -0.23 16.84
N ALA A 337 -15.60 -0.89 15.71
CA ALA A 337 -16.17 -2.24 15.62
C ALA A 337 -15.18 -3.36 16.02
N TYR A 338 -13.89 -3.24 15.68
CA TYR A 338 -12.90 -4.27 16.01
C TYR A 338 -12.62 -4.34 17.52
N ARG A 339 -12.57 -3.17 18.19
CA ARG A 339 -12.47 -3.10 19.66
C ARG A 339 -13.60 -3.86 20.35
N LYS A 340 -14.83 -3.79 19.83
CA LYS A 340 -15.97 -4.55 20.35
C LYS A 340 -15.88 -6.05 20.04
N ALA A 341 -15.36 -6.45 18.89
CA ALA A 341 -15.20 -7.86 18.52
C ALA A 341 -14.12 -8.58 19.36
N MET A 342 -13.01 -7.91 19.68
CA MET A 342 -11.94 -8.49 20.50
C MET A 342 -12.29 -8.57 21.99
N LEU A 343 -13.11 -7.65 22.50
CA LEU A 343 -13.62 -7.72 23.88
C LEU A 343 -14.53 -8.95 24.10
N ASN A 344 -15.13 -9.49 23.04
CA ASN A 344 -15.99 -10.67 23.10
C ASN A 344 -15.24 -12.00 22.89
N LYS A 345 -13.91 -11.97 22.69
CA LYS A 345 -13.05 -13.16 22.59
C LYS A 345 -12.38 -13.57 23.92
N LYS A 346 -12.69 -12.89 25.04
CA LYS A 346 -12.18 -13.24 26.37
C LYS A 346 -13.16 -14.09 27.17
#